data_AF-A0A7K0QA83-F1
#
_entry.id   AF-A0A7K0QA83-F1
#
_cell.length_a   1.000
_cell.length_b   1.000
_cell.length_c   1.000
_cell.angle_alpha   90.00
_cell.angle_beta   90.00
_cell.angle_gamma   90.00
#
_symmetry.space_group_name_H-M   'P 1'
#
loop_
_entity.id
_entity.type
_entity.pdbx_description
1 polymer ?
#
loop_
_entity_poly.entity_id
_entity_poly.type
_entity_poly.pdbx_seq_one_letter_code
_entity_poly.pdbx_strand_id
1 'polypeptide(L)'
;MARRQLSFRRRRTSGRALALSITFFVLALTLAPPIKHYFTQRAQISALNAQLVSDHNALDQARKELLLWQDPEYVKSQARERLHFVMPGERQYIVTDGTSSSDNAPTTKVSTALVDGQPWYTRLIASISESGDK
;
A
#
# COMPACT_ATOMS: atom_id res chain seq x y z
N MET A 1 -54.96 46.33 -37.15
CA MET A 1 -54.09 45.32 -36.48
C MET A 1 -54.49 43.92 -36.97
N ALA A 2 -53.71 43.32 -37.87
CA ALA A 2 -54.02 42.00 -38.42
C ALA A 2 -53.43 40.89 -37.53
N ARG A 3 -54.27 40.02 -36.98
CA ARG A 3 -53.84 38.84 -36.23
C ARG A 3 -53.16 37.84 -37.17
N ARG A 4 -51.84 37.66 -37.01
CA ARG A 4 -51.10 36.54 -37.61
C ARG A 4 -51.61 35.23 -37.01
N GLN A 5 -52.42 34.51 -37.76
CA GLN A 5 -52.76 33.12 -37.44
C GLN A 5 -51.58 32.24 -37.82
N LEU A 6 -50.81 31.79 -36.82
CA LEU A 6 -49.81 30.74 -37.00
C LEU A 6 -50.55 29.42 -37.23
N SER A 7 -50.77 29.08 -38.50
CA SER A 7 -51.24 27.76 -38.89
C SER A 7 -50.14 26.74 -38.57
N PHE A 8 -50.23 26.08 -37.41
CA PHE A 8 -49.49 24.86 -37.15
C PHE A 8 -49.99 23.79 -38.12
N ARG A 9 -49.29 23.67 -39.24
CA ARG A 9 -49.50 22.61 -40.21
C ARG A 9 -49.28 21.29 -39.48
N ARG A 10 -50.37 20.61 -39.08
CA ARG A 10 -50.34 19.22 -38.59
C ARG A 10 -49.64 18.41 -39.67
N ARG A 11 -48.35 18.17 -39.49
CA ARG A 11 -47.65 17.13 -40.25
C ARG A 11 -48.37 15.85 -39.87
N ARG A 12 -49.12 15.27 -40.81
CA ARG A 12 -49.58 13.89 -40.72
C ARG A 12 -48.31 13.06 -40.70
N THR A 13 -47.75 12.85 -39.52
CA THR A 13 -46.66 11.89 -39.31
C THR A 13 -47.24 10.55 -39.70
N SER A 14 -46.87 10.05 -40.88
CA SER A 14 -47.25 8.71 -41.32
C SER A 14 -46.92 7.75 -40.17
N GLY A 15 -47.83 6.85 -39.81
CA GLY A 15 -47.61 5.92 -38.67
C GLY A 15 -46.27 5.18 -38.75
N ARG A 16 -45.73 5.00 -39.96
CA ARG A 16 -44.37 4.53 -40.24
C ARG A 16 -43.27 5.37 -39.61
N ALA A 17 -43.34 6.70 -39.66
CA ALA A 17 -42.36 7.59 -39.04
C ALA A 17 -42.39 7.51 -37.50
N LEU A 18 -43.60 7.37 -36.93
CA LEU A 18 -43.75 7.14 -35.49
C LEU A 18 -43.15 5.78 -35.09
N ALA A 19 -43.47 4.73 -35.85
CA ALA A 19 -42.92 3.39 -35.63
C ALA A 19 -41.38 3.39 -35.72
N LEU A 20 -40.80 4.03 -36.74
CA LEU A 20 -39.35 4.16 -36.87
C LEU A 20 -38.71 4.88 -35.68
N SER A 21 -39.32 5.97 -35.19
CA SER A 21 -38.83 6.68 -34.02
C SER A 21 -38.85 5.82 -32.76
N ILE A 22 -39.93 5.05 -32.55
CA ILE A 22 -40.05 4.14 -31.41
C ILE A 22 -39.02 3.02 -31.51
N THR A 23 -38.84 2.42 -32.69
CA THR A 23 -37.80 1.40 -32.91
C THR A 23 -36.41 1.93 -32.61
N PHE A 24 -36.08 3.14 -33.09
CA PHE A 24 -34.78 3.74 -32.83
C PHE A 24 -34.58 4.06 -31.34
N PHE A 25 -35.64 4.49 -30.65
CA PHE A 25 -35.62 4.76 -29.22
C PHE A 25 -35.40 3.48 -28.40
N VAL A 26 -36.11 2.40 -28.72
CA VAL A 26 -35.91 1.08 -28.11
C VAL A 26 -34.49 0.58 -28.36
N LEU A 27 -34.00 0.68 -29.61
CA LEU A 27 -32.64 0.28 -29.97
C LEU A 27 -31.59 1.07 -29.17
N ALA A 28 -31.77 2.38 -29.02
CA ALA A 28 -30.88 3.22 -28.22
C ALA A 28 -30.88 2.81 -26.73
N LEU A 29 -32.06 2.54 -26.15
CA LEU A 29 -32.17 2.08 -24.76
C LEU A 29 -31.53 0.69 -24.56
N THR A 30 -31.66 -0.21 -25.53
CA THR A 30 -31.04 -1.54 -25.48
C THR A 30 -29.51 -1.47 -25.65
N LEU A 31 -29.00 -0.56 -26.48
CA LEU A 31 -27.55 -0.40 -26.72
C LEU A 31 -26.83 0.46 -25.67
N ALA A 32 -27.55 1.30 -24.92
CA ALA A 32 -26.94 2.17 -23.92
C ALA A 32 -26.16 1.40 -22.82
N PRO A 33 -26.69 0.30 -22.22
CA PRO A 33 -25.93 -0.51 -21.27
C PRO A 33 -24.64 -1.14 -21.85
N PRO A 34 -24.66 -1.89 -22.97
CA PRO A 34 -23.46 -2.59 -23.45
C PRO A 34 -22.32 -1.66 -23.86
N ILE A 35 -22.61 -0.47 -24.40
CA ILE A 35 -21.56 0.51 -24.73
C ILE A 35 -20.81 0.94 -23.46
N LYS A 36 -21.52 1.21 -22.36
CA LYS A 36 -20.91 1.55 -21.07
C LYS A 36 -20.04 0.39 -20.53
N HIS A 37 -20.53 -0.84 -20.63
CA HIS A 37 -19.82 -2.02 -20.13
C HIS A 37 -18.50 -2.31 -20.87
N TYR A 38 -18.44 -2.05 -22.17
CA TYR A 38 -17.24 -2.28 -22.97
C TYR A 38 -16.04 -1.44 -22.50
N PHE A 39 -16.28 -0.16 -22.16
CA PHE A 39 -15.23 0.73 -21.65
C PHE A 39 -14.80 0.37 -20.22
N THR A 40 -15.73 -0.03 -19.35
CA THR A 40 -15.38 -0.44 -17.98
C THR A 40 -14.59 -1.74 -17.95
N GLN A 41 -14.90 -2.70 -18.83
CA GLN A 41 -14.17 -3.96 -18.92
C GLN A 41 -12.72 -3.76 -19.37
N ARG A 42 -12.47 -2.86 -20.33
CA ARG A 42 -11.10 -2.54 -20.78
C ARG A 42 -10.22 -2.02 -19.65
N ALA A 43 -10.73 -1.10 -18.84
CA ALA A 43 -10.01 -0.57 -17.68
C ALA A 43 -9.76 -1.65 -16.62
N GLN A 44 -10.77 -2.48 -16.34
CA GLN A 44 -10.64 -3.61 -15.40
C GLN A 44 -9.57 -4.61 -15.84
N ILE A 45 -9.52 -4.98 -17.13
CA ILE A 45 -8.50 -5.90 -17.66
C ILE A 45 -7.10 -5.32 -17.51
N SER A 46 -6.92 -4.02 -17.79
CA SER A 46 -5.60 -3.38 -17.64
C SER A 46 -5.13 -3.35 -16.19
N ALA A 47 -6.05 -3.06 -15.25
CA ALA A 47 -5.74 -3.05 -13.82
C ALA A 47 -5.42 -4.45 -13.30
N LEU A 48 -6.19 -5.47 -13.72
CA LEU A 48 -5.95 -6.87 -13.33
C LEU A 48 -4.62 -7.39 -13.84
N ASN A 49 -4.24 -7.06 -15.08
CA ASN A 49 -2.94 -7.44 -15.63
C ASN A 49 -1.78 -6.77 -14.89
N ALA A 50 -1.91 -5.50 -14.53
CA ALA A 50 -0.91 -4.80 -13.74
C ALA A 50 -0.72 -5.46 -12.35
N GLN A 51 -1.82 -5.87 -11.73
CA GLN A 51 -1.81 -6.57 -10.45
C GLN A 51 -1.15 -7.96 -10.56
N LEU A 52 -1.44 -8.73 -11.61
CA LEU A 52 -0.76 -10.01 -11.85
C LEU A 52 0.76 -9.85 -11.98
N VAL A 53 1.22 -8.82 -12.69
CA VAL A 53 2.65 -8.53 -12.83
C VAL A 53 3.28 -8.16 -11.49
N SER A 54 2.62 -7.32 -10.67
CA SER A 54 3.14 -6.98 -9.34
C SER A 54 3.21 -8.20 -8.43
N ASP A 55 2.20 -9.05 -8.45
CA ASP A 55 2.12 -10.23 -7.58
C ASP A 55 3.19 -11.26 -7.96
N HIS A 56 3.40 -11.49 -9.26
CA HIS A 56 4.50 -12.34 -9.74
C HIS A 56 5.87 -11.80 -9.34
N ASN A 57 6.10 -10.49 -9.47
CA ASN A 57 7.37 -9.88 -9.04
C ASN A 57 7.60 -10.04 -7.53
N ALA A 58 6.57 -9.86 -6.71
CA ALA A 58 6.65 -10.04 -5.26
C ALA A 58 6.96 -11.50 -4.90
N LEU A 59 6.33 -12.47 -5.57
CA LEU A 59 6.62 -13.89 -5.40
C LEU A 59 8.06 -14.25 -5.79
N ASP A 60 8.57 -13.69 -6.88
CA ASP A 60 9.94 -13.94 -7.31
C ASP A 60 10.97 -13.32 -6.36
N GLN A 61 10.70 -12.14 -5.81
CA GLN A 61 11.53 -11.54 -4.76
C GLN A 61 11.52 -12.39 -3.49
N ALA A 62 10.34 -12.77 -3.00
CA ALA A 62 10.19 -13.62 -1.82
C ALA A 62 10.88 -14.98 -2.01
N ARG A 63 10.78 -15.58 -3.21
CA ARG A 63 11.48 -16.83 -3.52
C ARG A 63 13.00 -16.66 -3.49
N LYS A 64 13.54 -15.56 -4.02
CA LYS A 64 14.98 -15.28 -3.97
C LYS A 64 15.46 -15.11 -2.54
N GLU A 65 14.73 -14.35 -1.73
CA GLU A 65 15.04 -14.20 -0.31
C GLU A 65 15.03 -15.55 0.40
N LEU A 66 14.00 -16.35 0.18
CA LEU A 66 13.88 -17.67 0.80
C LEU A 66 15.05 -18.60 0.45
N LEU A 67 15.57 -18.53 -0.78
CA LEU A 67 16.78 -19.26 -1.17
C LEU A 67 18.03 -18.76 -0.42
N LEU A 68 18.15 -17.44 -0.21
CA LEU A 68 19.25 -16.89 0.61
C LEU A 68 19.14 -17.35 2.07
N TRP A 69 17.94 -17.34 2.65
CA TRP A 69 17.72 -17.81 4.03
C TRP A 69 17.89 -19.33 4.20
N GLN A 70 17.83 -20.12 3.12
CA GLN A 70 18.15 -21.55 3.15
C GLN A 70 19.66 -21.82 3.20
N ASP A 71 20.50 -20.85 2.82
CA ASP A 71 21.95 -21.00 2.88
C ASP A 71 22.43 -20.87 4.34
N PRO A 72 22.99 -21.93 4.95
CA PRO A 72 23.46 -21.88 6.33
C PRO A 72 24.58 -20.87 6.55
N GLU A 73 25.41 -20.57 5.54
CA GLU A 73 26.47 -19.55 5.68
C GLU A 73 25.87 -18.14 5.71
N TYR A 74 24.85 -17.88 4.90
CA TYR A 74 24.12 -16.61 4.94
C TYR A 74 23.46 -16.40 6.32
N VAL A 75 22.81 -17.43 6.86
CA VAL A 75 22.20 -17.37 8.20
C VAL A 75 23.24 -17.11 9.29
N LYS A 76 24.40 -17.79 9.25
CA LYS A 76 25.49 -17.55 10.22
C LYS A 76 26.01 -16.12 10.14
N SER A 77 26.21 -15.58 8.94
CA SER A 77 26.67 -14.20 8.74
C SER A 77 25.66 -13.18 9.30
N GLN A 78 24.37 -13.35 8.99
CA GLN A 78 23.30 -12.48 9.50
C GLN A 78 23.14 -12.57 11.02
N ALA A 79 23.25 -13.77 11.59
CA ALA A 79 23.22 -13.96 13.04
C ALA A 79 24.42 -13.30 13.74
N ARG A 80 25.60 -13.34 13.14
CA ARG A 80 26.79 -12.67 13.68
C ARG A 80 26.69 -11.15 13.60
N GLU A 81 26.23 -10.61 12.48
CA GLU A 81 26.09 -9.16 12.27
C GLU A 81 24.99 -8.55 13.14
N ARG A 82 23.80 -9.17 13.19
CA ARG A 82 22.63 -8.60 13.86
C ARG A 82 22.47 -9.01 15.31
N LEU A 83 22.82 -10.25 15.64
CA LEU A 83 22.58 -10.84 16.96
C LEU A 83 23.87 -11.08 17.73
N HIS A 84 25.03 -10.72 17.13
CA HIS A 84 26.33 -10.92 17.75
C HIS A 84 26.59 -12.39 18.16
N PHE A 85 25.93 -13.35 17.48
CA PHE A 85 26.12 -14.77 17.77
C PHE A 85 27.50 -15.26 17.33
N VAL A 86 28.08 -16.14 18.14
CA VAL A 86 29.35 -16.81 17.88
C VAL A 86 29.17 -18.33 17.86
N MET A 87 29.99 -19.02 17.07
CA MET A 87 30.02 -20.48 17.10
C MET A 87 30.55 -20.98 18.45
N PRO A 88 30.09 -22.14 18.96
CA PRO A 88 30.66 -22.74 20.15
C PRO A 88 32.17 -22.99 19.95
N GLY A 89 33.01 -22.27 20.72
CA GLY A 89 34.47 -22.29 20.61
C GLY A 89 35.12 -21.00 20.06
N GLU A 90 34.35 -20.08 19.48
CA GLU A 90 34.84 -18.75 19.07
C GLU A 90 34.78 -17.75 20.24
N ARG A 91 35.84 -16.95 20.43
CA ARG A 91 35.87 -15.89 21.47
C ARG A 91 35.48 -14.55 20.86
N GLN A 92 34.38 -13.97 21.34
CA GLN A 92 33.93 -12.64 20.97
C GLN A 92 34.66 -11.58 21.80
N TYR A 93 35.30 -10.62 21.13
CA TYR A 93 35.87 -9.44 21.78
C TYR A 93 34.94 -8.26 21.55
N ILE A 94 34.32 -7.77 22.62
CA ILE A 94 33.60 -6.50 22.60
C ILE A 94 34.61 -5.45 23.05
N VAL A 95 35.01 -4.56 22.14
CA VAL A 95 35.93 -3.46 22.46
C VAL A 95 35.15 -2.40 23.21
N THR A 96 35.19 -2.47 24.54
CA THR A 96 34.70 -1.39 25.41
C THR A 96 35.84 -0.41 25.61
N ASP A 97 36.16 0.38 24.57
CA ASP A 97 37.12 1.46 24.76
C ASP A 97 36.45 2.55 25.61
N GLY A 98 36.95 2.73 26.83
CA GLY A 98 36.42 3.68 27.81
C GLY A 98 36.59 5.16 27.41
N THR A 99 37.12 5.44 26.22
CA THR A 99 37.38 6.80 25.74
C THR A 99 37.31 6.89 24.21
N SER A 100 36.17 6.58 23.61
CA SER A 100 35.87 7.13 22.28
C SER A 100 34.37 7.18 22.05
N SER A 101 33.84 8.39 22.01
CA SER A 101 32.51 8.73 21.57
C SER A 101 32.25 8.14 20.16
N SER A 102 31.65 6.96 20.08
CA SER A 102 30.98 6.51 18.86
C SER A 102 29.52 6.94 18.94
N ASP A 103 29.24 8.10 18.38
CA ASP A 103 27.99 8.85 18.47
C ASP A 103 26.85 8.27 17.60
N ASN A 104 26.73 6.94 17.48
CA ASN A 104 25.75 6.30 16.59
C ASN A 104 25.08 5.04 17.16
N ALA A 105 25.10 4.82 18.47
CA ALA A 105 24.04 4.02 19.07
C ALA A 105 22.80 4.93 19.18
N PRO A 106 21.59 4.50 18.76
CA PRO A 106 20.36 5.16 19.18
C PRO A 106 20.27 4.97 20.69
N THR A 107 20.92 5.86 21.42
CA THR A 107 20.85 5.92 22.87
C THR A 107 19.43 6.36 23.16
N THR A 108 18.60 5.40 23.53
CA THR A 108 17.32 5.66 24.17
C THR A 108 17.63 6.61 25.32
N LYS A 109 17.17 7.86 25.24
CA LYS A 109 17.44 8.88 26.26
C LYS A 109 16.94 8.35 27.60
N VAL A 110 17.84 7.83 28.41
CA VAL A 110 17.54 7.43 29.78
C VAL A 110 17.46 8.73 30.58
N SER A 111 16.36 8.92 31.31
CA SER A 111 16.07 10.17 32.00
C SER A 111 17.22 10.55 32.95
N THR A 112 17.60 11.82 33.01
CA THR A 112 18.63 12.34 33.92
C THR A 112 18.14 12.48 35.36
N ALA A 113 16.86 12.20 35.62
CA ALA A 113 16.22 12.28 36.94
C ALA A 113 16.45 11.03 37.83
N LEU A 114 17.24 10.05 37.38
CA LEU A 114 17.42 8.79 38.10
C LEU A 114 18.65 8.82 39.02
N VAL A 115 18.41 8.62 40.32
CA VAL A 115 19.45 8.35 41.33
C VAL A 115 19.87 6.89 41.25
N ASP A 116 21.17 6.62 41.24
CA ASP A 116 21.71 5.26 41.23
C ASP A 116 21.27 4.45 42.46
N GLY A 117 20.92 3.18 42.23
CA GLY A 117 20.44 2.25 43.28
C GLY A 117 18.93 2.01 43.31
N GLN A 118 18.14 2.69 42.47
CA GLN A 118 16.70 2.45 42.37
C GLN A 118 16.35 1.14 41.65
N PRO A 119 15.31 0.40 42.09
CA PRO A 119 14.83 -0.81 41.44
C PRO A 119 14.45 -0.60 39.96
N TRP A 120 14.54 -1.65 39.14
CA TRP A 120 14.30 -1.54 37.69
C TRP A 120 12.89 -1.03 37.33
N TYR A 121 11.88 -1.34 38.13
CA TYR A 121 10.49 -0.94 37.87
C TYR A 121 10.28 0.56 38.01
N THR A 122 10.96 1.24 38.95
CA THR A 122 10.86 2.71 39.09
C THR A 122 11.51 3.42 37.91
N ARG A 123 12.58 2.83 37.34
CA ARG A 123 13.22 3.37 36.14
C ARG A 123 12.32 3.31 34.91
N LEU A 124 11.53 2.24 34.78
CA LEU A 124 10.60 2.05 33.68
C LEU A 124 9.42 3.02 33.75
N ILE A 125 8.89 3.27 34.94
CA ILE A 125 7.80 4.24 35.12
C ILE A 125 8.30 5.67 34.82
N ALA A 126 9.51 6.01 35.27
CA ALA A 126 10.12 7.31 35.03
C ALA A 126 10.40 7.60 33.54
N SER A 127 10.73 6.59 32.73
CA SER A 127 10.95 6.79 31.28
C SER A 127 9.64 7.03 30.53
N ILE A 128 8.55 6.38 30.94
CA ILE A 128 7.21 6.59 30.37
C ILE A 128 6.68 7.99 30.72
N SER A 129 6.86 8.45 31.96
CA SER A 129 6.45 9.81 32.33
C SER A 129 7.24 10.90 31.60
N GLU A 130 8.55 10.71 31.44
CA GLU A 130 9.43 11.68 30.74
C GLU A 130 9.18 11.71 29.22
N SER A 131 8.81 10.57 28.62
CA SER A 131 8.52 10.49 27.19
C SER A 131 7.13 11.04 26.82
N GLY A 132 6.20 11.10 27.77
CA GLY A 132 4.87 11.68 27.58
C GLY A 132 4.79 13.20 27.75
N ASP A 133 5.86 13.83 28.25
CA ASP A 133 5.96 15.27 28.49
C ASP A 133 6.66 16.02 27.32
N LYS A 134 6.61 15.46 26.10
CA LYS A 134 7.07 16.07 24.84
C LYS A 134 5.96 16.20 23.82
#